data_AF-A0A9D8G258-F1
#
_entry.id   AF-A0A9D8G258-F1
#
_cell.length_a   1.000
_cell.length_b   1.000
_cell.length_c   1.000
_cell.angle_alpha   90.00
_cell.angle_beta   90.00
_cell.angle_gamma   90.00
#
_symmetry.space_group_name_H-M   'P 1'
#
loop_
_entity.id
_entity.type
_entity.pdbx_description
1 polymer ?
#
loop_
_entity_poly.entity_id
_entity_poly.type
_entity_poly.pdbx_seq_one_letter_code
_entity_poly.pdbx_strand_id
1 'polypeptide(L)' 'MKSTEKVLTNEALATLFHDNFQMAVTAIHLAQNEMAAGHEVTLQSVLKTIKEHPDTYSFENRTLRQDFQLHE' A
#
# COMPACT_ATOMS: atom_id res chain seq x y z
N MET A 1 -11.75 22.75 31.11
CA MET A 1 -10.99 22.19 29.97
C MET A 1 -11.86 21.12 29.32
N LYS A 2 -12.29 21.29 28.06
CA LYS A 2 -13.00 20.22 27.35
C LYS A 2 -11.97 19.15 26.98
N SER A 3 -12.13 17.94 27.51
CA SER A 3 -11.39 16.77 27.03
C SER A 3 -11.78 16.53 25.59
N THR A 4 -10.89 16.80 24.64
CA THR A 4 -11.03 16.34 23.26
C THR A 4 -10.68 14.86 23.26
N GLU A 5 -11.60 14.03 23.76
CA GLU A 5 -11.51 12.60 23.54
C GLU A 5 -11.50 12.39 22.03
N LYS A 6 -10.39 11.86 21.51
CA LYS A 6 -10.28 11.46 20.11
C LYS A 6 -11.19 10.26 19.91
N VAL A 7 -12.46 10.53 19.60
CA VAL A 7 -13.43 9.48 19.28
C VAL A 7 -13.02 8.86 17.96
N LEU A 8 -12.78 7.56 17.98
CA LEU A 8 -12.54 6.78 16.77
C LEU A 8 -13.86 6.68 16.00
N THR A 9 -14.02 7.48 14.96
CA THR A 9 -15.24 7.47 14.13
C THR A 9 -15.24 6.26 13.19
N ASN A 10 -16.42 5.86 12.72
CA ASN A 10 -16.54 4.84 11.68
C ASN A 10 -15.79 5.23 10.40
N GLU A 11 -15.74 6.52 10.08
CA GLU A 11 -14.96 7.05 8.95
C GLU A 11 -13.46 6.89 9.18
N ALA A 12 -12.95 7.23 10.37
CA ALA A 12 -11.54 7.03 10.71
C ALA A 12 -11.15 5.54 10.69
N LEU A 13 -12.04 4.66 11.15
CA LEU A 13 -11.87 3.21 11.03
C LEU A 13 -11.82 2.77 9.57
N ALA A 14 -12.77 3.23 8.74
CA ALA A 14 -12.82 2.89 7.33
C ALA A 14 -11.54 3.32 6.60
N THR A 15 -11.04 4.54 6.86
CA THR A 15 -9.76 5.03 6.32
C THR A 15 -8.60 4.15 6.78
N LEU A 16 -8.49 3.84 8.08
CA LEU A 16 -7.42 2.98 8.59
C LEU A 16 -7.41 1.58 7.94
N PHE A 17 -8.58 0.98 7.77
CA PHE A 17 -8.67 -0.32 7.09
C PHE A 17 -8.32 -0.22 5.61
N HIS A 18 -8.78 0.84 4.94
CA HIS A 18 -8.47 1.10 3.54
C HIS A 18 -6.95 1.25 3.32
N ASP A 19 -6.30 2.11 4.11
CA ASP A 19 -4.88 2.39 4.01
C ASP A 19 -4.03 1.13 4.29
N ASN A 20 -4.41 0.37 5.32
CA ASN A 20 -3.74 -0.88 5.65
C ASN A 20 -3.91 -1.94 4.55
N PHE A 21 -5.11 -2.02 3.94
CA PHE A 21 -5.36 -2.93 2.83
C PHE A 21 -4.51 -2.56 1.61
N GLN A 22 -4.49 -1.29 1.22
CA GLN A 22 -3.65 -0.81 0.12
C GLN A 22 -2.17 -1.12 0.35
N MET A 23 -1.67 -0.84 1.56
CA MET A 23 -0.28 -1.12 1.93
C MET A 23 0.07 -2.61 1.83
N ALA A 24 -0.82 -3.49 2.31
CA ALA A 24 -0.63 -4.93 2.23
C ALA A 24 -0.58 -5.43 0.79
N VAL A 25 -1.50 -4.96 -0.06
CA VAL A 25 -1.53 -5.32 -1.49
C VAL A 25 -0.27 -4.84 -2.21
N THR A 26 0.17 -3.61 -1.93
CA THR A 26 1.41 -3.07 -2.48
C THR A 26 2.62 -3.90 -2.06
N ALA A 27 2.71 -4.29 -0.78
CA ALA A 27 3.79 -5.11 -0.28
C ALA A 27 3.87 -6.48 -0.95
N ILE A 28 2.73 -7.14 -1.15
CA ILE A 28 2.65 -8.43 -1.84
C ILE A 28 3.19 -8.30 -3.27
N HIS A 29 2.76 -7.30 -4.02
CA HIS A 29 3.20 -7.15 -5.40
C HIS A 29 4.69 -6.79 -5.51
N LEU A 30 5.19 -5.92 -4.63
CA LEU A 30 6.62 -5.60 -4.61
C LEU A 30 7.43 -6.86 -4.32
N ALA A 31 7.02 -7.64 -3.32
CA ALA A 31 7.67 -8.91 -3.01
C ALA A 31 7.67 -9.88 -4.20
N GLN A 32 6.52 -10.03 -4.88
CA GLN A 32 6.42 -10.89 -6.06
C GLN A 32 7.36 -10.45 -7.19
N ASN A 33 7.45 -9.14 -7.45
CA ASN A 33 8.34 -8.61 -8.49
C ASN A 33 9.82 -8.84 -8.15
N GLU A 34 10.22 -8.59 -6.90
CA GLU A 34 11.60 -8.79 -6.44
C GLU A 34 11.96 -10.29 -6.45
N MET A 35 11.05 -11.17 -6.05
CA MET A 35 11.24 -12.63 -6.15
C MET A 35 11.38 -13.09 -7.61
N ALA A 36 10.58 -12.55 -8.53
CA ALA A 36 10.67 -12.86 -9.96
C ALA A 36 11.99 -12.36 -10.58
N ALA A 37 12.56 -11.28 -10.05
CA ALA A 37 13.89 -10.78 -10.42
C ALA A 37 15.04 -11.61 -9.80
N GLY A 38 14.73 -12.60 -8.96
CA GLY A 38 15.72 -13.45 -8.30
C GLY A 38 16.35 -12.83 -7.04
N HIS A 39 15.75 -11.77 -6.50
CA HIS A 39 16.21 -11.15 -5.27
C HIS A 39 15.64 -11.86 -4.04
N GLU A 40 16.42 -11.91 -2.96
CA GLU A 40 15.93 -12.36 -1.65
C GLU A 40 15.04 -11.26 -1.04
N VAL A 41 13.82 -11.63 -0.66
CA VAL A 41 12.82 -10.69 -0.16
C VAL A 41 12.57 -10.92 1.33
N THR A 42 12.67 -9.85 2.11
CA THR A 42 12.25 -9.83 3.51
C THR A 42 11.11 -8.86 3.71
N LEU A 43 10.25 -9.10 4.69
CA LEU A 43 9.18 -8.16 5.02
C LEU A 43 9.73 -6.76 5.37
N GLN A 44 10.88 -6.69 6.03
CA GLN A 44 11.51 -5.44 6.42
C GLN A 44 12.01 -4.64 5.22
N SER A 45 12.63 -5.28 4.21
CA SER A 45 13.07 -4.58 3.00
C SER A 45 11.88 -4.06 2.19
N VAL A 46 10.82 -4.85 2.05
CA VAL A 46 9.59 -4.45 1.34
C VAL A 46 8.94 -3.24 2.01
N LEU A 47 8.74 -3.29 3.34
CA LEU A 47 8.14 -2.18 4.07
C LEU A 47 9.01 -0.93 4.06
N LYS A 48 10.34 -1.09 4.07
CA LYS A 48 11.27 0.03 3.93
C LYS A 48 11.10 0.72 2.58
N THR A 49 11.10 -0.03 1.49
CA THR A 49 10.91 0.51 0.13
C THR A 49 9.57 1.24 -0.02
N ILE A 50 8.48 0.68 0.52
CA ILE A 50 7.16 1.35 0.48
C ILE A 50 7.17 2.66 1.25
N LYS A 51 7.83 2.71 2.41
CA LYS A 51 7.94 3.93 3.21
C LYS A 51 8.82 4.99 2.56
N GLU A 52 9.88 4.59 1.86
CA GLU A 52 10.79 5.50 1.16
C GLU A 52 10.16 6.06 -0.12
N HIS A 53 9.27 5.29 -0.77
CA HIS A 53 8.64 5.64 -2.04
C HIS A 53 7.13 5.37 -2.07
N PRO A 54 6.31 5.98 -1.19
CA PRO A 54 4.88 5.69 -1.08
C PRO A 54 4.11 5.95 -2.38
N ASP A 55 4.46 7.01 -3.11
CA ASP A 55 3.75 7.43 -4.33
C ASP A 55 4.01 6.51 -5.53
N THR A 56 5.19 5.88 -5.57
CA THR A 56 5.60 4.96 -6.65
C THR A 56 4.80 3.67 -6.63
N TYR A 57 4.37 3.26 -5.43
CA TYR A 57 3.73 1.98 -5.22
C TYR A 57 2.29 2.11 -4.71
N SER A 58 1.69 3.30 -4.79
CA SER A 58 0.28 3.49 -4.45
C SER A 58 -0.60 2.60 -5.34
N PHE A 59 -1.55 1.92 -4.71
CA PHE A 59 -2.46 1.00 -5.38
C PHE A 59 -3.25 1.70 -6.50
N GLU A 60 -3.64 2.96 -6.29
CA GLU A 60 -4.38 3.78 -7.25
C GLU A 60 -3.60 4.04 -8.55
N ASN A 61 -2.27 4.22 -8.49
CA ASN A 61 -1.44 4.40 -9.68
C ASN A 61 -1.33 3.13 -10.54
N ARG A 62 -1.61 1.95 -9.97
CA ARG A 62 -1.52 0.66 -10.68
C ARG A 62 -2.82 0.25 -11.35
N THR A 63 -3.99 0.52 -10.75
CA THR A 63 -5.29 0.24 -11.39
C THR A 63 -5.38 0.95 -12.73
N LEU A 64 -4.97 2.23 -12.77
CA LEU A 64 -4.90 3.00 -14.02
C LEU A 64 -3.95 2.35 -15.04
N ARG A 65 -2.75 1.91 -14.63
CA ARG A 65 -1.79 1.27 -15.54
C ARG A 65 -2.24 -0.10 -16.07
N GLN A 66 -2.94 -0.90 -15.28
CA GLN A 66 -3.49 -2.19 -15.73
C GLN A 66 -4.65 -2.00 -16.71
N ASP A 67 -5.52 -1.01 -16.48
CA ASP A 67 -6.60 -0.69 -17.40
C ASP A 67 -6.07 -0.21 -18.78
N PHE A 68 -4.96 0.53 -18.80
CA PHE A 68 -4.31 0.92 -20.05
C PHE A 68 -3.65 -0.25 -20.80
N GLN A 69 -3.19 -1.30 -20.09
CA GLN A 69 -2.56 -2.47 -20.73
C GLN A 69 -3.56 -3.50 -21.27
N LEU A 70 -4.82 -3.47 -20.83
CA LEU A 70 -5.88 -4.37 -21.31
C LEU A 70 -6.60 -3.84 -22.58
N HIS A 71 -6.23 -2.65 -23.05
CA HIS A 71 -6.86 -1.97 -24.20
C HIS A 71 -5.92 -1.73 -25.39
N GLU A 72 -4.73 -2.36 -25.42
CA GLU A 72 -3.85 -2.48 -26.60
C GLU A 72 -3.86 -3.92 -27.15
#